data_AF-A0A7C4X709-F1
#
_entry.id   AF-A0A7C4X709-F1
#
_cell.length_a   1.000
_cell.length_b   1.000
_cell.length_c   1.000
_cell.angle_alpha   90.00
_cell.angle_beta   90.00
_cell.angle_gamma   90.00
#
_symmetry.space_group_name_H-M   'P 1'
#
loop_
_entity.id
_entity.type
_entity.pdbx_description
1 polymer ?
#
loop_
_entity_poly.entity_id
_entity_poly.type
_entity_poly.pdbx_seq_one_letter_code
_entity_poly.pdbx_strand_id
1 'polypeptide(L)'
;MNNMPAFQKCINPACGATFDCMQTMFECPQCGDLLDVCYDWNKVPVPSRLSDFGKRWANRLDRLDFSGVWRFRDLLNFCPDECKVSVGEGQTILQQACGLARELGMNPSTLFLQYEGMN
;
A
#
# COMPACT_ATOMS: atom_id res chain seq x y z
N MET A 1 21.00 -7.60 14.43
CA MET A 1 20.08 -6.46 14.55
C MET A 1 19.21 -6.48 13.32
N ASN A 2 17.89 -6.60 13.47
CA ASN A 2 16.97 -6.61 12.33
C ASN A 2 17.08 -5.26 11.63
N ASN A 3 17.66 -5.26 10.43
CA ASN A 3 17.82 -4.10 9.57
C ASN A 3 16.59 -3.88 8.68
N MET A 4 15.42 -4.36 9.11
CA MET A 4 14.18 -4.22 8.35
C MET A 4 13.68 -2.78 8.48
N PRO A 5 13.28 -2.15 7.37
CA PRO A 5 12.78 -0.78 7.40
C PRO A 5 11.38 -0.70 8.00
N ALA A 6 10.61 -1.79 8.00
CA ALA A 6 9.27 -1.85 8.58
C ALA A 6 9.30 -2.18 10.07
N PHE A 7 8.40 -1.57 10.84
CA PHE A 7 8.18 -1.83 12.26
C PHE A 7 6.73 -1.56 12.63
N GLN A 8 6.27 -2.08 13.76
CA GLN A 8 4.94 -1.79 14.31
C GLN A 8 5.04 -0.64 15.31
N LYS A 9 4.08 0.28 15.31
CA LYS A 9 4.02 1.39 16.26
C LYS A 9 2.61 1.53 16.82
N CYS A 10 2.50 1.72 18.13
CA CYS A 10 1.23 2.07 18.75
C CYS A 10 0.68 3.39 18.19
N ILE A 11 -0.60 3.37 17.79
CA ILE A 11 -1.27 4.56 17.23
C ILE A 11 -1.47 5.66 18.26
N ASN A 12 -1.49 5.31 19.55
CA ASN A 12 -1.65 6.26 20.63
C ASN A 12 -0.39 7.15 20.73
N PRO A 13 -0.50 8.47 20.48
CA PRO A 13 0.66 9.36 20.49
C PRO A 13 1.35 9.47 21.85
N ALA A 14 0.64 9.24 22.95
CA ALA A 14 1.21 9.25 24.29
C ALA A 14 1.99 7.97 24.62
N CYS A 15 1.62 6.84 23.99
CA CYS A 15 2.34 5.58 24.14
C CYS A 15 3.50 5.48 23.15
N GLY A 16 3.21 5.53 21.84
CA GLY A 16 4.20 5.52 20.76
C GLY A 16 5.15 4.32 20.75
N ALA A 17 4.88 3.27 21.54
CA ALA A 17 5.75 2.09 21.66
C ALA A 17 5.96 1.43 20.29
N THR A 18 7.18 0.99 20.03
CA THR A 18 7.59 0.37 18.77
C THR A 18 7.97 -1.09 18.97
N PHE A 19 7.64 -1.91 17.99
CA PHE A 19 7.81 -3.36 18.02
C PHE A 19 8.32 -3.88 16.68
N ASP A 20 8.89 -5.09 16.68
CA ASP A 20 9.40 -5.71 15.45
C ASP A 20 8.24 -6.09 14.51
N CYS A 21 8.41 -5.91 13.20
CA CYS A 21 7.33 -6.16 12.23
C CYS A 21 6.91 -7.63 12.14
N MET A 22 7.76 -8.57 12.58
CA MET A 22 7.48 -10.01 12.54
C MET A 22 6.77 -10.51 13.81
N GLN A 23 6.56 -9.65 14.81
CA GLN A 23 5.81 -10.01 16.00
C GLN A 23 4.30 -10.02 15.69
N THR A 24 3.66 -11.17 15.84
CA THR A 24 2.20 -11.29 15.68
C THR A 24 1.50 -10.67 16.89
N MET A 25 1.01 -9.44 16.73
CA MET A 25 0.29 -8.69 17.77
C MET A 25 -0.97 -8.08 17.17
N PHE A 26 -2.03 -8.00 17.98
CA PHE A 26 -3.32 -7.40 17.57
C PHE A 26 -3.60 -6.09 18.30
N GLU A 27 -2.92 -5.86 19.42
CA GLU A 27 -3.01 -4.67 20.26
C GLU A 27 -1.64 -4.37 20.89
N CYS A 28 -1.46 -3.13 21.32
CA CYS A 28 -0.25 -2.67 21.98
C CYS A 28 -0.16 -3.28 23.38
N PRO A 29 0.88 -4.07 23.70
CA PRO A 29 1.01 -4.70 25.01
C PRO A 29 1.24 -3.70 26.16
N GLN A 30 1.47 -2.42 25.86
CA GLN A 30 1.69 -1.38 26.87
C GLN A 30 0.41 -0.62 27.26
N CYS A 31 -0.57 -0.50 26.37
CA CYS A 31 -1.76 0.31 26.60
C CYS A 31 -3.08 -0.25 26.05
N GLY A 32 -3.05 -1.34 25.28
CA GLY A 32 -4.23 -1.95 24.67
C GLY A 32 -4.72 -1.30 23.38
N ASP A 33 -4.16 -0.16 22.95
CA ASP A 33 -4.52 0.47 21.67
C ASP A 33 -3.99 -0.29 20.45
N LEU A 34 -4.51 0.02 19.26
CA LEU A 34 -4.07 -0.62 18.01
C LEU A 34 -2.62 -0.29 17.64
N LEU A 35 -2.07 -1.14 16.77
CA LEU A 35 -0.75 -0.96 16.15
C LEU A 35 -0.93 -0.60 14.68
N ASP A 36 -0.05 0.27 14.18
CA ASP A 36 0.10 0.59 12.76
C ASP A 36 1.46 0.13 12.25
N VAL A 37 1.57 -0.11 10.94
CA VAL A 37 2.84 -0.47 10.28
C VAL A 37 3.52 0.81 9.80
N CYS A 38 4.68 1.08 10.37
CA CYS A 38 5.51 2.23 10.04
C CYS A 38 6.78 1.79 9.29
N TYR A 39 7.39 2.72 8.56
CA TYR A 39 8.65 2.50 7.85
C TYR A 39 9.68 3.58 8.22
N ASP A 40 10.92 3.16 8.44
CA ASP A 40 12.08 4.04 8.49
C ASP A 40 12.52 4.36 7.06
N TRP A 41 11.95 5.44 6.51
CA TRP A 41 12.17 5.86 5.13
C TRP A 41 13.63 6.22 4.81
N ASN A 42 14.48 6.47 5.82
CA ASN A 42 15.90 6.69 5.60
C ASN A 42 16.65 5.41 5.19
N LYS A 43 16.04 4.24 5.42
CA LYS A 43 16.59 2.91 5.07
C LYS A 43 16.00 2.34 3.79
N VAL A 44 14.99 3.01 3.22
CA VAL A 44 14.27 2.54 2.03
C VAL A 44 14.63 3.43 0.84
N PRO A 45 15.08 2.87 -0.29
CA PRO A 45 15.26 3.63 -1.52
C PRO A 45 13.88 3.98 -2.12
N VAL A 46 13.24 5.01 -1.58
CA VAL A 46 11.96 5.50 -2.12
C VAL A 46 12.17 6.25 -3.44
N PRO A 47 11.32 6.06 -4.45
CA PRO A 47 11.47 6.77 -5.72
C PRO A 47 11.33 8.29 -5.55
N SER A 48 12.14 9.05 -6.30
CA SER A 48 12.15 10.52 -6.23
C SER A 48 10.91 11.17 -6.86
N ARG A 49 10.20 10.44 -7.74
CA ARG A 49 9.02 10.91 -8.46
C ARG A 49 7.96 9.82 -8.50
N LEU A 50 6.68 10.21 -8.41
CA LEU A 50 5.56 9.27 -8.57
C LEU A 50 5.59 8.52 -9.91
N SER A 51 6.08 9.16 -10.97
CA SER A 51 6.21 8.53 -12.30
C SER A 51 7.19 7.35 -12.31
N ASP A 52 8.13 7.27 -11.37
CA ASP A 52 9.12 6.20 -11.32
C ASP A 52 8.49 4.83 -11.02
N PHE A 53 7.34 4.79 -10.31
CA PHE A 53 6.57 3.55 -10.12
C PHE A 53 6.08 2.97 -11.45
N GLY A 54 5.88 3.81 -12.47
CA GLY A 54 5.48 3.39 -13.81
C GLY A 54 6.52 2.53 -14.54
N LYS A 55 7.79 2.52 -14.12
CA LYS A 55 8.86 1.73 -14.78
C LYS A 55 8.56 0.23 -14.77
N ARG A 56 7.96 -0.27 -13.69
CA ARG A 56 7.59 -1.68 -13.52
C ARG A 56 6.50 -2.12 -14.50
N TRP A 57 5.73 -1.16 -15.05
CA TRP A 57 4.74 -1.44 -16.09
C TRP A 57 5.34 -2.02 -17.37
N ALA A 58 6.61 -1.77 -17.65
CA ALA A 58 7.28 -2.37 -18.81
C ALA A 58 7.49 -3.89 -18.65
N ASN A 59 7.46 -4.41 -17.42
CA ASN A 59 7.84 -5.79 -17.07
C ASN A 59 6.64 -6.62 -16.58
N ARG A 60 5.43 -6.37 -17.11
CA ARG A 60 4.17 -7.00 -16.67
C ARG A 60 4.07 -8.52 -16.78
N LEU A 61 5.05 -9.18 -17.39
CA LEU A 61 5.15 -10.64 -17.36
C LEU A 61 5.67 -11.15 -16.01
N ASP A 62 6.34 -10.29 -15.23
CA ASP A 62 6.67 -10.56 -13.84
C ASP A 62 5.43 -10.41 -12.95
N ARG A 63 5.18 -11.41 -12.10
CA ARG A 63 3.98 -11.50 -11.26
C ARG A 63 3.85 -10.35 -10.23
N LEU A 64 4.98 -9.81 -9.75
CA LEU A 64 4.99 -8.74 -8.75
C LEU A 64 4.87 -7.38 -9.43
N ASP A 65 5.46 -7.21 -10.61
CA ASP A 65 5.29 -6.00 -11.43
C ASP A 65 3.89 -5.91 -12.06
N PHE A 66 3.21 -7.04 -12.26
CA PHE A 66 1.81 -7.08 -12.66
C PHE A 66 0.88 -6.66 -11.51
N SER A 67 1.05 -7.17 -10.30
CA SER A 67 0.14 -6.86 -9.18
C SER A 67 0.03 -5.35 -8.94
N GLY A 68 -1.22 -4.87 -8.82
CA GLY A 68 -1.55 -3.50 -8.47
C GLY A 68 -1.08 -3.09 -7.07
N VAL A 69 -0.73 -4.05 -6.21
CA VAL A 69 -0.13 -3.84 -4.88
C VAL A 69 1.39 -3.92 -4.98
N TRP A 70 1.93 -5.06 -5.43
CA TRP A 70 3.37 -5.35 -5.40
C TRP A 70 4.20 -4.56 -6.42
N ARG A 71 3.59 -3.94 -7.43
CA ARG A 71 4.29 -2.97 -8.27
C ARG A 71 4.72 -1.72 -7.49
N PHE A 72 4.18 -1.50 -6.28
CA PHE A 72 4.60 -0.44 -5.36
C PHE A 72 5.45 -0.98 -4.21
N ARG A 73 6.06 -2.17 -4.33
CA ARG A 73 6.80 -2.83 -3.25
C ARG A 73 8.00 -2.06 -2.69
N ASP A 74 8.47 -1.03 -3.40
CA ASP A 74 9.46 -0.08 -2.85
C ASP A 74 8.91 0.65 -1.61
N LEU A 75 7.58 0.76 -1.47
CA LEU A 75 6.89 1.28 -0.28
C LEU A 75 6.45 0.18 0.70
N LEU A 76 6.47 -1.09 0.28
CA LEU A 76 5.99 -2.25 1.03
C LEU A 76 7.15 -3.24 1.29
N ASN A 77 8.33 -2.73 1.60
CA ASN A 77 9.56 -3.53 1.69
C ASN A 77 9.77 -4.14 3.09
N PHE A 78 8.81 -4.95 3.54
CA PHE A 78 8.86 -5.64 4.83
C PHE A 78 9.32 -7.11 4.73
N CYS A 79 9.44 -7.65 3.50
CA CYS A 79 9.92 -9.01 3.25
C CYS A 79 10.61 -9.15 1.88
N PRO A 80 11.45 -10.17 1.68
CA PRO A 80 12.05 -10.51 0.38
C PRO A 80 11.00 -10.81 -0.71
N ASP A 81 11.36 -10.68 -1.99
CA ASP A 81 10.42 -10.94 -3.11
C ASP A 81 9.95 -12.41 -3.17
N GLU A 82 10.76 -13.36 -2.67
CA GLU A 82 10.40 -14.79 -2.63
C GLU A 82 9.25 -15.07 -1.65
N CYS A 83 9.08 -14.23 -0.63
CA CYS A 83 8.01 -14.33 0.36
C CYS A 83 6.71 -13.64 -0.08
N LYS A 84 6.76 -12.78 -1.11
CA LYS A 84 5.59 -12.04 -1.59
C LYS A 84 4.68 -12.97 -2.38
N VAL A 85 3.43 -13.14 -1.95
CA VAL A 85 2.41 -13.92 -2.66
C VAL A 85 1.47 -12.96 -3.39
N SER A 86 1.15 -13.27 -4.64
CA SER A 86 0.34 -12.44 -5.53
C SER A 86 -0.59 -13.32 -6.33
N VAL A 87 -1.84 -12.87 -6.51
CA VAL A 87 -2.79 -13.45 -7.48
C VAL A 87 -2.99 -12.52 -8.68
N GLY A 88 -2.23 -11.43 -8.74
CA GLY A 88 -2.40 -10.37 -9.74
C GLY A 88 -3.45 -9.33 -9.35
N GLU A 89 -3.77 -9.25 -8.05
CA GLU A 89 -4.74 -8.33 -7.48
C GLU A 89 -4.41 -6.85 -7.78
N GLY A 90 -5.41 -6.00 -7.62
CA GLY A 90 -5.34 -4.58 -7.92
C GLY A 90 -5.53 -4.30 -9.41
N GLN A 91 -5.09 -3.12 -9.86
CA GLN A 91 -5.38 -2.61 -11.21
C GLN A 91 -6.89 -2.50 -11.51
N THR A 92 -7.67 -2.26 -10.47
CA THR A 92 -9.12 -2.13 -10.53
C THR A 92 -9.53 -0.92 -11.38
N ILE A 93 -10.70 -1.06 -11.99
CA ILE A 93 -11.19 -0.10 -12.98
C ILE A 93 -11.51 1.23 -12.28
N LEU A 94 -10.91 2.31 -12.77
CA LEU A 94 -11.32 3.68 -12.49
C LEU A 94 -12.23 4.16 -13.62
N GLN A 95 -13.54 3.97 -13.46
CA GLN A 95 -14.54 4.24 -14.49
C GLN A 95 -15.06 5.67 -14.37
N GLN A 96 -15.01 6.43 -15.45
CA GLN A 96 -15.70 7.72 -15.53
C GLN A 96 -17.22 7.50 -15.59
N ALA A 97 -17.97 8.15 -14.69
CA ALA A 97 -19.40 7.92 -14.50
C ALA A 97 -20.26 9.11 -14.96
N CYS A 98 -20.21 9.41 -16.26
CA CYS A 98 -20.87 10.60 -16.85
C CYS A 98 -22.38 10.68 -16.58
N GLY A 99 -23.08 9.54 -16.58
CA GLY A 99 -24.53 9.48 -16.34
C GLY A 99 -24.87 9.90 -14.91
N LEU A 100 -24.26 9.23 -13.93
CA LEU A 100 -24.41 9.52 -12.51
C LEU A 100 -23.96 10.96 -12.19
N ALA A 101 -22.88 11.44 -12.82
CA ALA A 101 -22.43 12.81 -12.67
C ALA A 101 -23.53 13.83 -13.01
N ARG A 102 -24.27 13.62 -14.11
CA ARG A 102 -25.38 14.50 -14.49
C ARG A 102 -26.53 14.46 -13.48
N GLU A 103 -26.88 13.28 -12.99
CA GLU A 103 -27.93 13.11 -11.98
C GLU A 103 -27.58 13.81 -10.66
N LEU A 104 -26.29 13.83 -10.30
CA LEU A 104 -25.78 14.52 -9.11
C LEU A 104 -25.49 16.02 -9.33
N GLY A 105 -25.71 16.56 -10.52
CA GLY A 105 -25.39 17.96 -10.85
C GLY A 105 -23.88 18.26 -10.91
N MET A 106 -23.05 17.24 -11.10
CA MET A 106 -21.59 17.36 -11.24
C MET A 106 -21.18 17.50 -12.71
N ASN A 107 -19.94 17.95 -12.95
CA ASN A 107 -19.37 17.92 -14.28
C ASN A 107 -19.22 16.45 -14.76
N PRO A 108 -19.75 16.07 -15.94
CA PRO A 108 -19.66 14.71 -16.47
C PRO A 108 -18.24 14.15 -16.62
N SER A 109 -17.20 15.00 -16.65
CA SER A 109 -15.80 14.58 -16.73
C SER A 109 -15.06 14.44 -15.39
N THR A 110 -15.73 14.69 -14.26
CA THR A 110 -15.04 14.79 -12.96
C THR A 110 -15.49 13.75 -11.93
N LEU A 111 -16.49 12.92 -12.25
CA LEU A 111 -16.91 11.82 -11.37
C LEU A 111 -16.34 10.49 -11.86
N PHE A 112 -15.63 9.80 -10.98
CA PHE A 112 -15.06 8.50 -11.22
C PHE A 112 -15.48 7.52 -10.13
N LEU A 113 -15.68 6.27 -10.51
CA LEU A 113 -15.96 5.15 -9.62
C LEU A 113 -14.77 4.21 -9.64
N GLN A 114 -14.23 3.91 -8.46
CA GLN A 114 -13.15 2.96 -8.28
C GLN A 114 -13.73 1.61 -7.86
N TYR A 115 -13.67 0.62 -8.76
CA TYR A 115 -14.32 -0.68 -8.56
C TYR A 115 -13.41 -1.68 -7.84
N GLU A 116 -13.16 -1.48 -6.55
CA GLU A 116 -12.28 -2.37 -5.76
C GLU A 116 -12.81 -3.81 -5.60
N GLY A 117 -14.09 -4.05 -5.89
CA GLY A 117 -14.67 -5.39 -5.92
C GLY A 117 -14.42 -6.19 -7.21
N MET A 118 -13.82 -5.57 -8.24
CA MET A 118 -13.53 -6.20 -9.54
C MET A 118 -12.03 -6.51 -9.67
N ASN A 119 -11.53 -7.35 -8.77
CA ASN A 119 -10.13 -7.80 -8.68
C ASN A 119 -9.92 -9.20 -9.27
#